data_AF-A0A3D0WVE1-F1
#
_entry.id   AF-A0A3D0WVE1-F1
#
_cell.length_a   1.000
_cell.length_b   1.000
_cell.length_c   1.000
_cell.angle_alpha   90.00
_cell.angle_beta   90.00
_cell.angle_gamma   90.00
#
_symmetry.space_group_name_H-M   'P 1'
#
loop_
_entity.id
_entity.type
_entity.pdbx_description
1 polymer ?
#
loop_
_entity_poly.entity_id
_entity_poly.type
_entity_poly.pdbx_seq_one_letter_code
_entity_poly.pdbx_strand_id
1 'polypeptide(L)'
;MNDEPRVGDEHRRKVENFRLQIRGDGEEERPEAISSYSDPREARRRASFPEGAALERARLAHTLRDREKGRKNRRFFRFIWLSMVLLVSLLLAKYAVSGVNDMMGVGRQNVTVTVEIPKNATVDQVAQVLHRAGAVRDAAFFRLYATLTGAPKKFDGGSYKITAGMDYLALMHS
;
A
#
# COMPACT_ATOMS: atom_id res chain seq x y z
N MET A 1 26.59 -2.96 10.10
CA MET A 1 27.44 -1.76 10.17
C MET A 1 26.76 -0.82 11.15
N ASN A 2 27.35 -0.65 12.33
CA ASN A 2 26.72 -0.06 13.50
C ASN A 2 26.99 1.45 13.54
N ASP A 3 25.93 2.26 13.53
CA ASP A 3 25.99 3.72 13.64
C ASP A 3 25.91 4.18 15.11
N GLU A 4 26.91 3.84 15.93
CA GLU A 4 27.05 4.44 17.28
C GLU A 4 28.51 4.70 17.66
N PRO A 5 29.02 5.93 17.40
CA PRO A 5 30.02 6.48 18.32
C PRO A 5 29.76 7.93 18.76
N ARG A 6 28.80 8.67 18.17
CA ARG A 6 28.73 10.14 18.35
C ARG A 6 28.15 10.64 19.67
N VAL A 7 27.39 9.82 20.41
CA VAL A 7 26.78 10.24 21.69
C VAL A 7 27.78 10.17 22.85
N GLY A 8 28.76 9.26 22.77
CA GLY A 8 29.77 9.08 23.81
C GLY A 8 30.75 10.26 23.92
N ASP A 9 31.16 10.82 22.78
CA ASP A 9 32.20 11.84 22.74
C ASP A 9 31.76 13.19 23.33
N GLU A 10 30.49 13.59 23.13
CA GLU A 10 29.94 14.80 23.74
C GLU A 10 29.79 14.66 25.26
N HIS A 11 29.40 13.47 25.72
CA HIS A 11 29.27 13.20 27.16
C HIS A 11 30.65 13.24 27.82
N ARG A 12 31.66 12.63 27.16
CA ARG A 12 33.05 12.61 27.64
C ARG A 12 33.64 14.01 27.78
N ARG A 13 33.43 14.89 26.79
CA ARG A 13 33.87 16.30 26.86
C ARG A 13 33.22 17.12 27.97
N LYS A 14 31.96 16.84 28.33
CA LYS A 14 31.27 17.55 29.43
C LYS A 14 31.81 17.15 30.79
N VAL A 15 32.18 15.88 30.98
CA VAL A 15 32.76 15.39 32.24
C VAL A 15 34.17 15.93 32.44
N GLU A 16 34.98 16.04 31.38
CA GLU A 16 36.35 16.56 31.47
C GLU A 16 36.43 18.05 31.87
N ASN A 17 35.42 18.85 31.51
CA ASN A 17 35.38 20.29 31.84
C ASN A 17 34.63 20.61 33.14
N PHE A 18 34.18 19.60 33.88
CA PHE A 18 33.44 19.81 35.12
C PHE A 18 34.40 19.98 36.30
N ARG A 19 34.66 21.23 36.70
CA ARG A 19 35.35 21.55 37.96
C ARG A 19 34.33 21.96 39.02
N LEU A 20 34.22 21.17 40.09
CA LEU A 20 33.58 21.63 41.32
C LEU A 20 34.52 22.58 42.05
N GLN A 21 34.16 23.86 42.11
CA GLN A 21 34.76 24.80 43.04
C GLN A 21 34.01 24.71 44.37
N ILE A 22 34.41 23.79 45.25
CA ILE A 22 33.98 23.86 46.66
C ILE A 22 34.99 24.73 47.38
N ARG A 23 34.59 25.96 47.68
CA ARG A 23 35.33 26.87 48.53
C ARG A 23 35.23 26.35 49.96
N GLY A 24 36.37 25.99 50.53
CA GLY A 24 36.49 25.55 51.92
C GLY A 24 36.89 26.73 52.79
N ASP A 25 35.89 27.45 53.28
CA ASP A 25 36.00 28.47 54.33
C ASP A 25 35.32 27.92 55.59
N GLY A 26 35.99 28.01 56.73
CA GLY A 26 35.58 27.39 57.99
C GLY A 26 34.30 27.94 58.62
N GLU A 27 33.76 27.09 59.50
CA GLU A 27 32.84 27.29 60.63
C GLU A 27 31.69 28.31 60.53
N GLU A 28 30.48 27.74 60.65
CA GLU A 28 29.20 28.30 61.12
C GLU A 28 28.04 28.32 60.11
N GLU A 29 26.90 27.87 60.63
CA GLU A 29 25.56 27.66 60.03
C GLU A 29 25.41 26.57 58.97
N ARG A 30 24.91 25.42 59.43
CA ARG A 30 24.31 24.38 58.57
C ARG A 30 23.10 25.02 57.87
N PRO A 31 23.10 25.23 56.53
CA PRO A 31 21.87 25.59 55.87
C PRO A 31 20.91 24.42 56.03
N GLU A 32 19.69 24.71 56.47
CA GLU A 32 18.61 23.74 56.58
C GLU A 32 18.60 22.84 55.35
N ALA A 33 18.48 21.54 55.62
CA ALA A 33 18.54 20.48 54.63
C ALA A 33 17.87 20.87 53.31
N ILE A 34 18.49 20.47 52.19
CA ILE A 34 17.89 20.38 50.86
C ILE A 34 16.71 19.38 50.97
N SER A 35 15.60 19.81 51.55
CA SER A 35 14.36 19.07 51.72
C SER A 35 13.26 19.79 50.95
N SER A 36 13.57 20.10 49.69
CA SER A 36 12.64 20.72 48.73
C SER A 36 11.78 19.66 48.02
N TYR A 37 11.24 18.68 48.76
CA TYR A 37 10.25 17.74 48.21
C TYR A 37 9.04 17.51 49.11
N SER A 38 8.92 18.22 50.23
CA SER A 38 7.84 17.98 51.19
C SER A 38 7.14 19.25 51.67
N ASP A 39 7.36 20.41 51.03
CA ASP A 39 6.56 21.59 51.35
C ASP A 39 5.22 21.55 50.58
N PRO A 40 4.08 21.32 51.24
CA PRO A 40 2.77 21.23 50.58
C PRO A 40 2.35 22.57 49.96
N ARG A 41 2.99 23.68 50.36
CA ARG A 41 2.70 25.03 49.86
C ARG A 41 3.31 25.26 48.47
N GLU A 42 4.50 24.74 48.20
CA GLU A 42 5.10 24.80 46.85
C GLU A 42 4.41 23.85 45.86
N ALA A 43 3.99 22.67 46.31
CA ALA A 43 3.16 21.76 45.52
C ALA A 43 1.82 22.41 45.14
N ARG A 44 1.18 23.15 46.06
CA ARG A 44 -0.01 23.97 45.76
C ARG A 44 0.28 25.11 44.79
N ARG A 45 1.42 25.81 44.91
CA ARG A 45 1.83 26.85 43.95
C ARG A 45 2.10 26.28 42.56
N ARG A 46 2.67 25.07 42.45
CA ARG A 46 2.85 24.36 41.18
C ARG A 46 1.52 23.86 40.58
N ALA A 47 0.59 23.42 41.41
CA ALA A 47 -0.78 23.12 41.00
C ALA A 47 -1.56 24.39 40.56
N SER A 48 -1.03 25.58 40.84
CA SER A 48 -1.60 26.87 40.42
C SER A 48 -1.07 27.36 39.07
N PHE A 49 -0.11 26.67 38.44
CA PHE A 49 0.18 26.92 37.03
C PHE A 49 -1.05 26.49 36.22
N PRO A 50 -1.59 27.35 35.32
CA PRO A 50 -2.84 27.04 34.64
C PRO A 50 -2.62 25.79 33.79
N GLU A 51 -3.22 24.66 34.21
CA GLU A 51 -3.18 23.39 33.48
C GLU A 51 -3.57 23.58 32.00
N GLY A 52 -4.45 24.56 31.72
CA GLY A 52 -4.81 25.00 30.38
C GLY A 52 -3.62 25.47 29.52
N ALA A 53 -2.66 26.20 30.08
CA ALA A 53 -1.50 26.69 29.32
C ALA A 53 -0.51 25.58 28.96
N ALA A 54 -0.37 24.56 29.81
CA ALA A 54 0.42 23.37 29.51
C ALA A 54 -0.25 22.52 28.42
N LEU A 55 -1.58 22.37 28.50
CA LEU A 55 -2.38 21.68 27.49
C LEU A 55 -2.34 22.39 26.13
N GLU A 56 -2.43 23.72 26.11
CA GLU A 56 -2.33 24.51 24.88
C GLU A 56 -0.93 24.40 24.25
N ARG A 57 0.14 24.47 25.04
CA ARG A 57 1.51 24.26 24.53
C ARG A 57 1.70 22.86 23.96
N ALA A 58 1.12 21.83 24.58
CA ALA A 58 1.15 20.47 24.06
C ALA A 58 0.38 20.36 22.72
N ARG A 59 -0.79 21.00 22.60
CA ARG A 59 -1.57 21.05 21.35
C ARG A 59 -0.84 21.81 20.24
N LEU A 60 -0.22 22.94 20.56
CA LEU A 60 0.57 23.71 19.59
C LEU A 60 1.81 22.92 19.13
N ALA A 61 2.50 22.24 20.05
CA ALA A 61 3.61 21.36 19.70
C ALA A 61 3.18 20.21 18.78
N HIS A 62 1.98 19.64 19.00
CA HIS A 62 1.44 18.59 18.14
C HIS A 62 1.12 19.11 16.72
N THR A 63 0.42 20.25 16.63
CA THR A 63 0.05 20.84 15.34
C THR A 63 1.26 21.30 14.52
N LEU A 64 2.31 21.81 15.16
CA LEU A 64 3.57 22.18 14.49
C LEU A 64 4.31 20.93 13.95
N ARG A 65 4.38 19.84 14.72
CA ARG A 65 4.96 18.57 14.27
C ARG A 65 4.18 17.96 13.10
N ASP A 66 2.86 18.01 13.14
CA ASP A 66 2.00 17.52 12.07
C ASP A 66 2.14 18.38 10.80
N ARG A 67 2.34 19.70 10.95
CA ARG A 67 2.58 20.63 9.83
C ARG A 67 3.94 20.42 9.17
N GLU A 68 4.99 20.13 9.95
CA GLU A 68 6.32 19.79 9.42
C GLU A 68 6.32 18.44 8.69
N LYS A 69 5.66 17.42 9.25
CA LYS A 69 5.50 16.12 8.60
C LYS A 69 4.64 16.20 7.33
N GLY A 70 3.58 17.00 7.34
CA GLY A 70 2.63 17.12 6.22
C GLY A 70 3.25 17.65 4.92
N ARG A 71 4.22 18.57 4.98
CA ARG A 71 4.85 19.16 3.78
C ARG A 71 5.75 18.19 3.02
N LYS A 72 6.52 17.34 3.71
CA LYS A 72 7.42 16.36 3.07
C LYS A 72 6.66 15.14 2.54
N ASN A 73 5.63 14.71 3.25
CA ASN A 73 4.90 13.49 2.89
C ASN A 73 4.08 13.64 1.59
N ARG A 74 3.64 14.86 1.24
CA ARG A 74 2.81 15.09 0.04
C ARG A 74 3.53 14.76 -1.28
N ARG A 75 4.84 15.06 -1.39
CA ARG A 75 5.62 14.70 -2.59
C ARG A 75 5.86 13.19 -2.66
N PHE A 76 6.22 12.58 -1.54
CA PHE A 76 6.41 11.12 -1.43
C PHE A 76 5.13 10.36 -1.81
N PHE A 77 3.98 10.73 -1.25
CA PHE A 77 2.70 10.13 -1.63
C PHE A 77 2.32 10.38 -3.10
N ARG A 78 2.67 11.54 -3.67
CA ARG A 78 2.40 11.76 -5.09
C ARG A 78 3.27 10.87 -5.99
N PHE A 79 4.53 10.65 -5.63
CA PHE A 79 5.39 9.71 -6.35
C PHE A 79 4.95 8.26 -6.17
N ILE A 80 4.56 7.84 -4.96
CA ILE A 80 4.04 6.48 -4.73
C ILE A 80 2.74 6.26 -5.52
N TRP A 81 1.85 7.25 -5.53
CA TRP A 81 0.61 7.17 -6.29
C TRP A 81 0.88 7.11 -7.80
N LEU A 82 1.76 7.98 -8.32
CA LEU A 82 2.15 7.95 -9.74
C LEU A 82 2.78 6.61 -10.12
N SER A 83 3.64 6.06 -9.26
CA SER A 83 4.26 4.75 -9.45
C SER A 83 3.23 3.64 -9.47
N MET A 84 2.24 3.65 -8.57
CA MET A 84 1.14 2.69 -8.56
C MET A 84 0.29 2.80 -9.83
N VAL A 85 -0.07 4.00 -10.26
CA VAL A 85 -0.82 4.21 -11.51
C VAL A 85 -0.04 3.71 -12.72
N LEU A 86 1.26 3.98 -12.79
CA LEU A 86 2.12 3.53 -13.87
C LEU A 86 2.27 2.00 -13.88
N LEU A 87 2.41 1.38 -12.71
CA LEU A 87 2.46 -0.08 -12.57
C LEU A 87 1.16 -0.73 -13.04
N VAL A 88 0.01 -0.23 -12.57
CA VAL A 88 -1.31 -0.74 -12.97
C VAL A 88 -1.53 -0.55 -14.47
N SER A 89 -1.12 0.59 -15.03
CA SER A 89 -1.20 0.86 -16.47
C SER A 89 -0.38 -0.16 -17.28
N LEU A 90 0.84 -0.47 -16.85
CA LEU A 90 1.68 -1.46 -17.53
C LEU A 90 1.10 -2.87 -17.46
N LEU A 91 0.55 -3.25 -16.30
CA LEU A 91 -0.14 -4.53 -16.13
C LEU A 91 -1.37 -4.62 -17.03
N LEU A 92 -2.16 -3.55 -17.10
CA LEU A 92 -3.35 -3.50 -17.94
C LEU A 92 -3.00 -3.53 -19.43
N ALA A 93 -1.96 -2.82 -19.85
CA ALA A 93 -1.45 -2.87 -21.21
C ALA A 93 -0.98 -4.28 -21.59
N LYS A 94 -0.21 -4.93 -20.72
CA LYS A 94 0.19 -6.34 -20.92
C LYS A 94 -1.03 -7.25 -21.04
N TYR A 95 -2.01 -7.10 -20.16
CA TYR A 95 -3.22 -7.90 -20.19
C TYR A 95 -4.00 -7.70 -21.49
N ALA A 96 -4.14 -6.46 -21.96
CA ALA A 96 -4.79 -6.15 -23.23
C ALA A 96 -4.06 -6.78 -24.43
N VAL A 97 -2.73 -6.67 -24.51
CA VAL A 97 -1.94 -7.31 -25.57
C VAL A 97 -2.10 -8.84 -25.54
N SER A 98 -2.04 -9.44 -24.35
CA SER A 98 -2.25 -10.88 -24.19
C SER A 98 -3.64 -11.29 -24.64
N GLY A 99 -4.67 -10.54 -24.28
CA GLY A 99 -6.06 -10.80 -24.67
C GLY A 99 -6.28 -10.67 -26.18
N VAL A 100 -5.70 -9.65 -26.82
CA VAL A 100 -5.77 -9.46 -28.28
C VAL A 100 -5.04 -10.58 -29.02
N ASN A 101 -3.86 -11.01 -28.53
CA ASN A 101 -3.16 -12.16 -29.09
C ASN A 101 -3.99 -13.45 -28.96
N ASP A 102 -4.68 -13.63 -27.84
CA ASP A 102 -5.57 -14.76 -27.63
C ASP A 102 -6.81 -14.67 -28.54
N MET A 103 -7.38 -13.48 -28.71
CA MET A 103 -8.50 -13.23 -29.61
C MET A 103 -8.19 -13.61 -31.06
N MET A 104 -6.95 -13.37 -31.52
CA MET A 104 -6.49 -13.73 -32.86
C MET A 104 -5.96 -15.17 -32.99
N GLY A 105 -5.99 -15.96 -31.91
CA GLY A 105 -5.48 -17.34 -31.92
C GLY A 105 -3.96 -17.46 -32.09
N VAL A 106 -3.20 -16.38 -31.84
CA VAL A 106 -1.76 -16.32 -32.09
C VAL A 106 -1.01 -17.36 -31.24
N GLY A 107 -0.18 -18.18 -31.90
CA GLY A 107 0.66 -19.17 -31.25
C GLY A 107 -0.08 -20.41 -30.72
N ARG A 108 -1.34 -20.62 -31.13
CA ARG A 108 -2.07 -21.87 -30.87
C ARG A 108 -1.79 -22.90 -31.97
N GLN A 109 -1.79 -24.18 -31.61
CA GLN A 109 -1.69 -25.26 -32.58
C GLN A 109 -3.05 -25.44 -33.27
N ASN A 110 -3.06 -25.62 -34.61
CA ASN A 110 -4.28 -25.77 -35.40
C ASN A 110 -4.88 -27.18 -35.25
N VAL A 111 -5.31 -27.52 -34.03
CA VAL A 111 -5.98 -28.78 -33.73
C VAL A 111 -7.49 -28.56 -33.75
N THR A 112 -8.20 -29.44 -34.45
CA THR A 112 -9.67 -29.44 -34.51
C THR A 112 -10.21 -30.36 -33.42
N VAL A 113 -11.08 -29.82 -32.56
CA VAL A 113 -11.71 -30.52 -31.45
C VAL A 113 -13.22 -30.36 -31.56
N THR A 114 -13.95 -31.44 -31.32
CA THR A 114 -15.41 -31.39 -31.20
C THR A 114 -15.78 -31.00 -29.77
N VAL A 115 -16.60 -29.97 -29.63
CA VAL A 115 -16.99 -29.40 -28.35
C VAL A 115 -18.50 -29.42 -28.20
N GLU A 116 -18.96 -29.89 -27.05
CA GLU A 116 -20.38 -29.94 -26.72
C GLU A 116 -20.76 -28.75 -25.83
N ILE A 117 -21.67 -27.92 -26.32
CA ILE A 117 -22.22 -26.78 -25.59
C ILE A 117 -23.61 -27.18 -25.06
N PRO A 118 -23.86 -27.08 -23.74
CA PRO A 118 -25.16 -27.43 -23.19
C PRO A 118 -26.26 -26.48 -23.71
N LYS A 119 -27.50 -26.97 -23.78
CA LYS A 119 -28.64 -26.13 -24.13
C LYS A 119 -28.82 -25.00 -23.12
N ASN A 120 -29.13 -23.80 -23.59
CA ASN A 120 -29.24 -22.59 -22.76
C ASN A 120 -27.94 -22.23 -22.01
N ALA A 121 -26.77 -22.57 -22.56
CA ALA A 121 -25.48 -22.26 -21.94
C ALA A 121 -25.32 -20.76 -21.74
N THR A 122 -24.70 -20.36 -20.63
CA THR A 122 -24.28 -18.98 -20.41
C THR A 122 -22.93 -18.71 -21.07
N VAL A 123 -22.61 -17.43 -21.31
CA VAL A 123 -21.29 -17.01 -21.81
C VAL A 123 -20.15 -17.58 -20.96
N ASP A 124 -20.33 -17.64 -19.64
CA ASP A 124 -19.34 -18.21 -18.71
C ASP A 124 -19.11 -19.70 -18.94
N GLN A 125 -20.17 -20.46 -19.20
CA GLN A 125 -20.08 -21.90 -19.46
C GLN A 125 -19.40 -22.15 -20.80
N VAL A 126 -19.81 -21.43 -21.85
CA VAL A 126 -19.18 -21.50 -23.17
C VAL A 126 -17.69 -21.16 -23.07
N ALA A 127 -17.33 -20.08 -22.37
CA ALA A 127 -15.94 -19.68 -22.17
C ALA A 127 -15.11 -20.78 -21.48
N GLN A 128 -15.66 -21.43 -20.45
CA GLN A 128 -14.98 -22.54 -19.76
C GLN A 128 -14.80 -23.77 -20.64
N VAL A 129 -15.82 -24.11 -21.42
CA VAL A 129 -15.78 -25.24 -22.34
C VAL A 129 -14.74 -24.99 -23.44
N LEU A 130 -14.74 -23.81 -24.06
CA LEU A 130 -13.74 -23.41 -25.06
C LEU A 130 -12.32 -23.37 -24.48
N HIS A 131 -12.18 -22.93 -23.23
CA HIS A 131 -10.89 -22.92 -22.54
C HIS A 131 -10.35 -24.33 -22.29
N ARG A 132 -11.21 -25.26 -21.85
CA ARG A 132 -10.82 -26.67 -21.66
C ARG A 132 -10.45 -27.36 -22.98
N ALA A 133 -11.11 -26.98 -24.08
CA ALA A 133 -10.78 -27.46 -25.42
C ALA A 133 -9.50 -26.84 -26.01
N GLY A 134 -8.91 -25.84 -25.35
CA GLY A 134 -7.72 -25.13 -25.83
C GLY A 134 -7.99 -24.13 -26.97
N ALA A 135 -9.26 -23.89 -27.29
CA ALA A 135 -9.68 -22.92 -28.29
C ALA A 135 -9.67 -21.47 -27.77
N VAL A 136 -9.58 -21.29 -26.45
CA VAL A 136 -9.43 -20.01 -25.75
C VAL A 136 -8.37 -20.19 -24.66
N ARG A 137 -7.41 -19.29 -24.48
CA ARG A 137 -6.43 -19.40 -23.37
C ARG A 137 -6.86 -18.60 -22.16
N ASP A 138 -7.62 -17.53 -22.34
CA ASP A 138 -8.16 -16.71 -21.27
C ASP A 138 -9.70 -16.64 -21.36
N ALA A 139 -10.34 -17.47 -20.55
CA ALA A 139 -11.80 -17.49 -20.45
C ALA A 139 -12.38 -16.16 -19.95
N ALA A 140 -11.66 -15.42 -19.11
CA ALA A 140 -12.12 -14.12 -18.60
C ALA A 140 -12.12 -13.07 -19.70
N PHE A 141 -11.07 -13.04 -20.54
CA PHE A 141 -11.00 -12.15 -21.68
C PHE A 141 -12.07 -12.47 -22.74
N PHE A 142 -12.34 -13.75 -23.01
CA PHE A 142 -13.44 -14.14 -23.90
C PHE A 142 -14.80 -13.67 -23.39
N ARG A 143 -15.08 -13.82 -22.09
CA ARG A 143 -16.33 -13.31 -21.48
C ARG A 143 -16.44 -11.79 -21.59
N LEU A 144 -15.35 -11.09 -21.34
CA LEU A 144 -15.29 -9.63 -21.47
C LEU A 144 -15.63 -9.22 -22.91
N TYR A 145 -14.98 -9.84 -23.89
CA TYR A 145 -15.25 -9.62 -25.31
C TYR A 145 -16.71 -9.88 -25.66
N ALA A 146 -17.23 -11.07 -25.30
CA ALA A 146 -18.62 -11.45 -25.57
C ALA A 146 -19.64 -10.51 -24.93
N THR A 147 -19.36 -10.02 -23.72
CA THR A 147 -20.23 -9.06 -23.04
C THR A 147 -20.19 -7.69 -23.73
N LEU A 148 -19.02 -7.25 -24.20
CA LEU A 148 -18.84 -5.99 -24.92
C LEU A 148 -19.45 -6.01 -26.33
N THR A 149 -19.39 -7.13 -27.04
CA THR A 149 -19.94 -7.28 -28.40
C THR A 149 -21.43 -7.60 -28.43
N GLY A 150 -22.07 -7.73 -27.26
CA GLY A 150 -23.51 -7.98 -27.17
C GLY A 150 -23.91 -9.42 -27.49
N ALA A 151 -23.08 -10.40 -27.13
CA ALA A 151 -23.40 -11.82 -27.28
C ALA A 151 -24.74 -12.16 -26.60
N PRO A 152 -25.50 -13.12 -27.15
CA PRO A 152 -26.77 -13.53 -26.56
C PRO A 152 -26.56 -14.08 -25.15
N LYS A 153 -27.50 -13.78 -24.23
CA LYS A 153 -27.41 -14.22 -22.82
C LYS A 153 -27.43 -15.74 -22.67
N LYS A 154 -27.98 -16.45 -23.66
CA LYS A 154 -28.10 -17.90 -23.72
C LYS A 154 -27.80 -18.39 -25.13
N PHE A 155 -27.08 -19.49 -25.23
CA PHE A 155 -26.79 -20.17 -26.50
C PHE A 155 -27.67 -21.41 -26.63
N ASP A 156 -28.15 -21.71 -27.84
CA ASP A 156 -29.09 -22.80 -28.11
C ASP A 156 -28.48 -24.20 -27.90
N GLY A 157 -27.14 -24.30 -27.84
CA GLY A 157 -26.40 -25.51 -27.54
C GLY A 157 -26.35 -26.50 -28.71
N GLY A 158 -25.37 -27.40 -28.68
CA GLY A 158 -25.07 -28.30 -29.79
C GLY A 158 -23.65 -28.85 -29.75
N SER A 159 -23.32 -29.70 -30.72
CA SER A 159 -21.97 -30.22 -30.90
C SER A 159 -21.30 -29.49 -32.08
N TYR A 160 -20.22 -28.77 -31.80
CA TYR A 160 -19.54 -27.92 -32.77
C TYR A 160 -18.12 -28.39 -32.97
N LYS A 161 -17.67 -28.44 -34.23
CA LYS A 161 -16.26 -28.67 -34.56
C LYS A 161 -15.54 -27.34 -34.59
N ILE A 162 -14.70 -27.10 -33.60
CA ILE A 162 -13.91 -25.87 -33.48
C ILE A 162 -12.43 -26.17 -33.71
N THR A 163 -11.71 -25.22 -34.30
CA THR A 163 -10.26 -25.31 -34.45
C THR A 163 -9.62 -24.29 -33.53
N ALA A 164 -8.60 -24.69 -32.76
CA ALA A 164 -8.02 -23.82 -31.73
C ALA A 164 -7.39 -22.52 -32.29
N GLY A 165 -7.01 -22.49 -33.58
CA GLY A 165 -6.53 -21.29 -34.26
C GLY A 165 -7.62 -20.30 -34.72
N MET A 166 -8.91 -20.60 -34.49
CA MET A 166 -10.00 -19.67 -34.81
C MET A 166 -9.98 -18.45 -33.89
N ASP A 167 -10.41 -17.31 -34.43
CA ASP A 167 -10.60 -16.09 -33.66
C ASP A 167 -11.93 -16.14 -32.87
N TYR A 168 -12.07 -15.23 -31.91
CA TYR A 168 -13.24 -15.24 -31.01
C TYR A 168 -14.57 -15.01 -31.71
N LEU A 169 -14.58 -14.24 -32.79
CA LEU A 169 -15.81 -14.00 -33.54
C LEU A 169 -16.25 -15.27 -34.25
N ALA A 170 -15.33 -15.97 -34.91
CA ALA A 170 -15.62 -17.27 -35.51
C ALA A 170 -16.12 -18.28 -34.48
N LEU A 171 -15.49 -18.36 -33.30
CA LEU A 171 -15.93 -19.27 -32.22
C LEU A 171 -17.31 -18.93 -31.65
N MET A 172 -17.75 -17.67 -31.74
CA MET A 172 -19.07 -17.25 -31.25
C MET A 172 -20.19 -17.55 -32.25
N HIS A 173 -19.86 -17.65 -33.54
CA HIS A 173 -20.80 -17.86 -34.64
C HIS A 173 -20.68 -19.25 -35.30
N SER A 174 -19.81 -20.14 -34.79
CA SER A 174 -19.60 -21.49 -35.31
C SER A 174 -20.75 -22.45 -34.99
#